data_AF-A0A7J4E3X1-F1
#
_entry.id   AF-A0A7J4E3X1-F1
#
_cell.length_a   1.000
_cell.length_b   1.000
_cell.length_c   1.000
_cell.angle_alpha   90.00
_cell.angle_beta   90.00
_cell.angle_gamma   90.00
#
_symmetry.space_group_name_H-M   'P 1'
#
loop_
_entity.id
_entity.type
_entity.pdbx_description
1 polymer ?
#
loop_
_entity_poly.entity_id
_entity_poly.type
_entity_poly.pdbx_seq_one_letter_code
_entity_poly.pdbx_strand_id
1 'polypeptide(L)'
;MKLDKSTGRRIMVYAATLGILYAIIGFIEFTTAFWNLFINQGGNLSLLGLPCNDLFGGFAALIIGVTFLGAIPLWRAKYESIGFVLAGTLLSITFGVVYLLIVCADGLETYIAYLSGEEWTWEWLTAGTLSAGLFRPEIWLAFLSIPLGYVTLKVARER
;
A
#
# COMPACT_ATOMS: atom_id res chain seq x y z
N MET A 1 -9.20 12.33 -23.55
CA MET A 1 -9.94 12.71 -22.35
C MET A 1 -9.43 14.03 -21.76
N LYS A 2 -10.09 15.14 -22.10
CA LYS A 2 -9.88 16.44 -21.42
C LYS A 2 -10.43 16.38 -19.98
N LEU A 3 -9.79 17.08 -19.04
CA LEU A 3 -10.25 17.17 -17.65
C LEU A 3 -11.59 17.95 -17.58
N ASP A 4 -12.70 17.23 -17.69
CA ASP A 4 -14.04 17.72 -17.38
C ASP A 4 -14.30 17.56 -15.86
N LYS A 5 -15.17 18.41 -15.31
CA LYS A 5 -15.68 18.37 -13.94
C LYS A 5 -16.22 16.99 -13.55
N SER A 6 -16.87 16.26 -14.46
CA SER A 6 -17.36 14.89 -14.17
C SER A 6 -16.21 13.87 -14.04
N THR A 7 -15.20 13.99 -14.91
CA THR A 7 -13.99 13.14 -14.89
C THR A 7 -13.14 13.43 -13.65
N GLY A 8 -12.91 14.70 -13.34
CA GLY A 8 -12.18 15.13 -12.14
C GLY A 8 -12.86 14.66 -10.85
N ARG A 9 -14.20 14.68 -10.80
CA ARG A 9 -14.97 14.13 -9.67
C ARG A 9 -14.77 12.62 -9.49
N ARG A 10 -14.78 11.84 -10.58
CA ARG A 10 -14.55 10.38 -10.51
C ARG A 10 -13.14 10.04 -10.04
N ILE A 11 -12.13 10.70 -10.60
CA ILE A 11 -10.72 10.51 -10.18
C ILE A 11 -10.55 10.90 -8.70
N MET A 12 -11.15 12.01 -8.28
CA MET A 12 -11.11 12.44 -6.87
C MET A 12 -11.74 11.40 -5.95
N VAL A 13 -12.95 10.91 -6.24
CA VAL A 13 -13.63 9.93 -5.37
C VAL A 13 -12.78 8.66 -5.27
N TYR A 14 -12.27 8.17 -6.39
CA TYR A 14 -11.44 6.96 -6.40
C TYR A 14 -10.13 7.15 -5.63
N ALA A 15 -9.44 8.28 -5.83
CA ALA A 15 -8.24 8.63 -5.07
C ALA A 15 -8.56 8.78 -3.57
N ALA A 16 -9.65 9.44 -3.20
CA ALA A 16 -10.05 9.59 -1.81
C ALA A 16 -10.37 8.24 -1.16
N THR A 17 -11.05 7.33 -1.86
CA THR A 17 -11.31 5.98 -1.36
C THR A 17 -10.01 5.22 -1.11
N LEU A 18 -9.08 5.21 -2.07
CA LEU A 18 -7.75 4.60 -1.86
C LEU A 18 -6.98 5.27 -0.73
N GLY A 19 -7.05 6.60 -0.64
CA GLY A 19 -6.38 7.38 0.40
C GLY A 19 -6.88 7.03 1.80
N ILE A 20 -8.20 6.90 1.97
CA ILE A 20 -8.83 6.49 3.23
C ILE A 20 -8.42 5.06 3.59
N LEU A 21 -8.44 4.13 2.64
CA LEU A 21 -8.05 2.74 2.88
C LEU A 21 -6.59 2.65 3.35
N TYR A 22 -5.66 3.28 2.62
CA TYR A 22 -4.25 3.34 2.99
C TYR A 22 -4.04 4.01 4.36
N ALA A 23 -4.76 5.09 4.65
CA ALA A 23 -4.65 5.79 5.92
C ALA A 23 -5.15 4.93 7.10
N ILE A 24 -6.28 4.24 6.95
CA ILE A 24 -6.81 3.35 8.00
C ILE A 24 -5.86 2.20 8.26
N ILE A 25 -5.43 1.50 7.21
CA ILE A 25 -4.53 0.36 7.34
C ILE A 25 -3.19 0.81 7.93
N GLY A 26 -2.60 1.86 7.36
CA GLY A 26 -1.34 2.40 7.85
C GLY A 26 -1.41 2.87 9.30
N PHE A 27 -2.52 3.46 9.73
CA PHE A 27 -2.71 3.86 11.13
C PHE A 27 -2.75 2.65 12.06
N ILE A 28 -3.48 1.60 11.69
CA ILE A 28 -3.57 0.37 12.49
C ILE A 28 -2.20 -0.31 12.57
N GLU A 29 -1.51 -0.52 11.44
CA GLU A 29 -0.17 -1.11 11.41
C GLU A 29 0.83 -0.28 12.23
N PHE A 30 0.84 1.05 12.04
CA PHE A 30 1.76 1.93 12.75
C PHE A 30 1.53 1.89 14.26
N THR A 31 0.28 1.99 14.72
CA THR A 31 -0.03 2.02 16.16
C THR A 31 0.22 0.68 16.84
N THR A 32 -0.11 -0.43 16.19
CA THR A 32 0.19 -1.78 16.71
C THR A 32 1.70 -2.04 16.77
N ALA A 33 2.44 -1.72 15.70
CA ALA A 33 3.90 -1.83 15.69
C ALA A 33 4.56 -0.92 16.72
N PHE A 34 4.08 0.32 16.88
CA PHE A 34 4.59 1.23 17.90
C PHE A 34 4.36 0.67 19.31
N TRP A 35 3.19 0.07 19.57
CA TRP A 35 2.87 -0.55 20.86
C TRP A 35 3.80 -1.73 21.16
N ASN A 36 3.98 -2.65 20.20
CA ASN A 36 4.80 -3.84 20.36
C ASN A 36 6.30 -3.53 20.48
N LEU A 37 6.77 -2.46 19.85
CA LEU A 37 8.19 -2.08 19.87
C LEU A 37 8.57 -1.21 21.08
N PHE A 38 7.72 -0.28 21.50
CA PHE A 38 8.08 0.73 22.51
C PHE A 38 7.42 0.53 23.87
N ILE A 39 6.22 -0.08 23.94
CA ILE A 39 5.46 -0.19 25.19
C ILE A 39 5.56 -1.60 25.76
N ASN A 40 5.25 -2.62 24.95
CA ASN A 40 5.31 -4.01 25.37
C ASN A 40 6.26 -4.79 24.46
N GLN A 41 7.57 -4.65 24.72
CA GLN A 41 8.64 -5.27 23.94
C GLN A 41 8.45 -6.78 23.86
N GLY A 42 8.18 -7.29 22.66
CA GLY A 42 7.91 -8.72 22.40
C GLY A 42 6.45 -9.13 22.49
N GLY A 43 5.53 -8.19 22.68
CA GLY A 43 4.09 -8.42 22.53
C GLY A 43 3.73 -8.72 21.08
N ASN A 44 2.70 -9.56 20.89
CA ASN A 44 2.16 -9.89 19.57
C ASN A 44 0.74 -9.31 19.42
N LEU A 45 0.58 -8.01 19.70
CA LEU A 45 -0.71 -7.35 19.54
C LEU A 45 -0.98 -7.16 18.04
N SER A 46 -1.67 -8.13 17.42
CA SER A 46 -2.20 -8.01 16.07
C SER A 46 -3.66 -7.59 16.12
N LEU A 47 -4.00 -6.54 15.38
CA LEU A 47 -5.36 -6.02 15.26
C LEU A 47 -5.84 -6.28 13.84
N LEU A 48 -7.00 -6.92 13.69
CA LEU A 48 -7.61 -7.23 12.37
C LEU A 48 -6.79 -8.17 11.47
N GLY A 49 -5.84 -8.92 12.04
CA GLY A 49 -4.93 -9.80 11.27
C GLY A 49 -3.88 -9.03 10.47
N LEU A 50 -3.68 -7.75 10.77
CA LEU A 50 -2.70 -6.91 10.12
C LEU A 50 -1.28 -7.12 10.68
N PRO A 51 -0.25 -6.83 9.87
CA PRO A 51 1.13 -6.78 10.29
C PRO A 51 1.33 -5.95 11.55
N CYS A 52 1.90 -6.57 12.58
CA CYS A 52 1.99 -5.96 13.91
C CYS A 52 3.41 -5.53 14.30
N ASN A 53 4.40 -5.76 13.43
CA ASN A 53 5.81 -5.48 13.69
C ASN A 53 6.46 -4.59 12.60
N ASP A 54 5.69 -4.10 11.63
CA ASP A 54 6.20 -3.27 10.53
C ASP A 54 5.81 -1.80 10.70
N LEU A 55 6.56 -1.09 11.56
CA LEU A 55 6.35 0.33 11.83
C LEU A 55 6.53 1.20 10.59
N PHE A 56 7.57 0.93 9.80
CA PHE A 56 7.87 1.70 8.60
C PHE A 56 6.87 1.42 7.49
N GLY A 57 6.37 0.19 7.40
CA GLY A 57 5.30 -0.17 6.50
C GLY A 57 4.02 0.61 6.77
N GLY A 58 3.57 0.60 8.03
CA GLY A 58 2.39 1.37 8.44
C GLY A 58 2.56 2.88 8.21
N PHE A 59 3.75 3.41 8.47
CA PHE A 59 4.05 4.82 8.20
C PHE A 59 4.04 5.16 6.70
N ALA A 60 4.62 4.31 5.86
CA ALA A 60 4.59 4.49 4.41
C ALA A 60 3.16 4.43 3.87
N ALA A 61 2.34 3.50 4.36
CA ALA A 61 0.90 3.42 4.04
C ALA A 61 0.16 4.71 4.44
N LEU A 62 0.45 5.30 5.61
CA LEU A 62 -0.10 6.60 6.01
C LEU A 62 0.29 7.72 5.04
N ILE A 63 1.56 7.82 4.65
CA ILE A 63 2.03 8.83 3.68
C ILE A 63 1.33 8.66 2.33
N ILE A 64 1.19 7.43 1.84
CA ILE A 64 0.47 7.12 0.60
C ILE A 64 -0.99 7.58 0.72
N GLY A 65 -1.63 7.27 1.85
CA GLY A 65 -3.00 7.66 2.15
C GLY A 65 -3.21 9.16 2.09
N VAL A 66 -2.38 9.93 2.82
CA VAL A 66 -2.41 11.40 2.83
C VAL A 66 -2.12 11.98 1.44
N THR A 67 -1.18 11.39 0.70
CA THR A 67 -0.85 11.83 -0.66
C THR A 67 -2.06 11.68 -1.58
N PHE A 68 -2.79 10.57 -1.53
CA PHE A 68 -4.03 10.40 -2.30
C PHE A 68 -5.14 11.36 -1.86
N LEU A 69 -5.27 11.67 -0.57
CA LEU A 69 -6.22 12.67 -0.07
C LEU A 69 -5.89 14.09 -0.55
N GLY A 70 -4.62 14.37 -0.90
CA GLY A 70 -4.22 15.59 -1.60
C GLY A 70 -4.94 15.82 -2.93
N ALA A 71 -5.59 14.79 -3.49
CA ALA A 71 -6.42 14.89 -4.69
C ALA A 71 -7.80 15.53 -4.45
N ILE A 72 -8.24 15.78 -3.21
CA ILE A 72 -9.57 16.37 -2.91
C ILE A 72 -9.89 17.64 -3.75
N PRO A 73 -8.95 18.58 -3.99
CA PRO A 73 -9.23 19.77 -4.78
C PRO A 73 -9.48 19.50 -6.29
N LEU A 74 -9.31 18.27 -6.81
CA LEU A 74 -9.67 17.90 -8.20
C LEU A 74 -11.14 18.20 -8.53
N TRP A 75 -12.03 18.23 -7.53
CA TRP A 75 -13.45 18.59 -7.73
C TRP A 75 -13.63 19.99 -8.36
N ARG A 76 -12.67 20.90 -8.15
CA ARG A 76 -12.67 22.24 -8.75
C ARG A 76 -11.91 22.31 -10.08
N ALA A 77 -11.61 21.17 -10.71
CA ALA A 77 -10.80 21.06 -11.92
C ALA A 77 -9.40 21.71 -11.79
N LYS A 78 -8.86 21.77 -10.56
CA LYS A 78 -7.49 22.24 -10.34
C LYS A 78 -6.51 21.18 -10.84
N TYR A 79 -5.90 21.44 -11.99
CA TYR A 79 -4.90 20.57 -12.61
C TYR A 79 -3.70 20.28 -11.68
N GLU A 80 -3.39 21.20 -10.76
CA GLU A 80 -2.32 21.02 -9.77
C GLU A 80 -2.53 19.77 -8.89
N SER A 81 -3.78 19.39 -8.65
CA SER A 81 -4.09 18.22 -7.81
C SER A 81 -3.92 16.87 -8.52
N ILE A 82 -3.63 16.87 -9.83
CA ILE A 82 -3.26 15.67 -10.59
C ILE A 82 -1.91 15.12 -10.11
N GLY A 83 -1.00 16.00 -9.69
CA GLY A 83 0.31 15.62 -9.17
C GLY A 83 0.22 14.70 -7.95
N PHE A 84 -0.73 14.96 -7.04
CA PHE A 84 -0.97 14.13 -5.87
C PHE A 84 -1.43 12.71 -6.23
N VAL A 85 -2.31 12.57 -7.23
CA VAL A 85 -2.78 11.25 -7.68
C VAL A 85 -1.64 10.46 -8.33
N LEU A 86 -0.83 11.10 -9.17
CA LEU A 86 0.32 10.44 -9.81
C LEU A 86 1.41 10.06 -8.79
N ALA A 87 1.74 10.96 -7.87
CA ALA A 87 2.69 10.70 -6.79
C ALA A 87 2.20 9.58 -5.86
N GLY A 88 0.94 9.63 -5.43
CA GLY A 88 0.31 8.59 -4.61
C GLY A 88 0.32 7.23 -5.31
N THR A 89 0.03 7.20 -6.61
CA THR A 89 0.13 5.97 -7.43
C THR A 89 1.56 5.45 -7.48
N LEU A 90 2.54 6.32 -7.76
CA LEU A 90 3.94 5.90 -7.84
C LEU A 90 4.44 5.34 -6.50
N LEU A 91 4.13 6.00 -5.39
CA LEU A 91 4.45 5.54 -4.04
C LEU A 91 3.77 4.19 -3.76
N SER A 92 2.47 4.07 -4.03
CA SER A 92 1.68 2.84 -3.86
C SER A 92 2.25 1.66 -4.65
N ILE A 93 2.59 1.86 -5.93
CA ILE A 93 3.21 0.82 -6.77
C ILE A 93 4.59 0.44 -6.24
N THR A 94 5.43 1.42 -5.94
CA THR A 94 6.80 1.17 -5.44
C THR A 94 6.75 0.35 -4.17
N PHE A 95 5.85 0.71 -3.25
CA PHE A 95 5.66 0.03 -1.99
C PHE A 95 5.10 -1.40 -2.17
N GLY A 96 4.12 -1.60 -3.06
CA GLY A 96 3.63 -2.93 -3.41
C GLY A 96 4.71 -3.82 -4.04
N VAL A 97 5.56 -3.27 -4.90
CA VAL A 97 6.70 -4.00 -5.50
C VAL A 97 7.70 -4.44 -4.43
N VAL A 98 8.02 -3.58 -3.47
CA VAL A 98 8.92 -3.95 -2.36
C VAL A 98 8.36 -5.14 -1.58
N TYR A 99 7.06 -5.15 -1.25
CA TYR A 99 6.48 -6.29 -0.54
C TYR A 99 6.40 -7.56 -1.38
N LEU A 100 6.12 -7.45 -2.68
CA LEU A 100 6.19 -8.61 -3.57
C LEU A 100 7.61 -9.19 -3.63
N LEU A 101 8.64 -8.35 -3.63
CA LEU A 101 10.03 -8.80 -3.57
C LEU A 101 10.35 -9.51 -2.25
N ILE A 102 9.79 -9.04 -1.12
CA ILE A 102 9.93 -9.70 0.18
C ILE A 102 9.26 -11.08 0.15
N VAL A 103 8.02 -11.20 -0.35
CA VAL A 103 7.34 -12.50 -0.50
C VAL A 103 8.16 -13.46 -1.37
N CYS A 104 8.74 -12.97 -2.47
CA CYS A 104 9.61 -13.77 -3.32
C CYS A 104 10.89 -14.21 -2.61
N ALA A 105 11.47 -13.34 -1.78
CA ALA A 105 12.65 -13.66 -0.98
C ALA A 105 12.35 -14.76 0.05
N ASP A 106 11.23 -14.64 0.78
CA ASP A 106 10.79 -15.64 1.76
C ASP A 106 10.50 -17.01 1.10
N GLY A 107 9.91 -16.99 -0.10
CA GLY A 107 9.68 -18.21 -0.88
C GLY A 107 10.97 -18.86 -1.37
N LEU A 108 11.98 -18.06 -1.74
CA LEU A 108 13.29 -18.56 -2.14
C LEU A 108 14.05 -19.15 -0.94
N GLU A 109 13.96 -18.52 0.23
CA GLU A 109 14.51 -19.03 1.48
C GLU A 109 13.92 -20.40 1.83
N THR A 110 12.59 -20.53 1.78
CA THR A 110 11.89 -21.80 2.02
C THR A 110 12.30 -22.87 1.01
N TYR A 111 12.48 -22.50 -0.26
CA TYR A 111 12.94 -23.43 -1.29
C TYR A 111 14.37 -23.94 -1.03
N ILE A 112 15.28 -23.08 -0.59
CA ILE A 112 16.66 -23.47 -0.23
C ILE A 112 16.66 -24.38 1.00
N ALA A 113 15.85 -24.06 2.02
CA ALA A 113 15.69 -24.89 3.22
C ALA A 113 15.17 -26.29 2.87
N TYR A 114 14.16 -26.37 2.00
CA TYR A 114 13.65 -27.65 1.49
C TYR A 114 14.74 -28.48 0.78
N LEU A 115 15.57 -27.85 -0.06
CA LEU A 115 16.70 -28.53 -0.70
C LEU A 115 17.77 -29.00 0.32
N SER A 116 17.82 -28.38 1.50
CA SER A 116 18.73 -28.73 2.60
C SER A 116 18.19 -29.86 3.50
N GLY A 117 16.99 -30.37 3.20
CA GLY A 117 16.36 -31.49 3.90
C GLY A 117 15.27 -31.10 4.90
N GLU A 118 14.86 -29.83 4.94
CA GLU A 118 13.71 -29.40 5.74
C GLU A 118 12.39 -29.72 5.03
N GLU A 119 11.28 -29.78 5.78
CA GLU A 119 9.96 -29.99 5.19
C GLU A 119 9.49 -28.73 4.45
N TRP A 120 8.80 -28.93 3.33
CA TRP A 120 8.22 -27.83 2.57
C TRP A 120 7.09 -27.16 3.36
N THR A 121 7.17 -25.84 3.54
CA THR A 121 6.13 -25.04 4.20
C THR A 121 5.52 -24.01 3.25
N TRP A 122 4.27 -23.63 3.52
CA TRP A 122 3.56 -22.55 2.80
C TRP A 122 3.48 -21.26 3.63
N GLU A 123 4.16 -21.22 4.78
CA GLU A 123 4.08 -20.10 5.72
C GLU A 123 4.62 -18.80 5.13
N TRP A 124 5.61 -18.88 4.23
CA TRP A 124 6.14 -17.73 3.49
C TRP A 124 5.07 -16.99 2.66
N LEU A 125 4.01 -17.69 2.25
CA LEU A 125 2.94 -17.12 1.42
C LEU A 125 1.83 -16.48 2.27
N THR A 126 1.57 -17.00 3.47
CA THR A 126 0.49 -16.55 4.35
C THR A 126 0.95 -15.58 5.42
N ALA A 127 2.03 -15.92 6.13
CA ALA A 127 2.61 -15.10 7.19
C ALA A 127 3.80 -14.32 6.65
N GLY A 128 4.77 -15.00 6.04
CA GLY A 128 6.00 -14.38 5.57
C GLY A 128 6.81 -13.72 6.68
N THR A 129 8.01 -13.26 6.33
CA THR A 129 8.85 -12.48 7.23
C THR A 129 8.22 -11.10 7.43
N LEU A 130 8.24 -10.57 8.65
CA LEU A 130 7.59 -9.28 8.99
C LEU A 130 6.08 -9.23 8.70
N SER A 131 5.38 -10.37 8.69
CA SER A 131 3.97 -10.44 8.31
C SER A 131 3.72 -9.94 6.86
N ALA A 132 4.75 -10.00 6.00
CA ALA A 132 4.71 -9.51 4.63
C ALA A 132 4.13 -10.53 3.63
N GLY A 133 3.39 -11.55 4.09
CA GLY A 133 2.73 -12.52 3.23
C GLY A 133 1.82 -11.90 2.15
N LEU A 134 1.39 -12.72 1.19
CA LEU A 134 0.66 -12.28 0.00
C LEU A 134 -0.71 -11.64 0.30
N PHE A 135 -1.24 -11.87 1.49
CA PHE A 135 -2.49 -11.26 1.96
C PHE A 135 -2.33 -9.85 2.49
N ARG A 136 -1.12 -9.31 2.47
CA ARG A 136 -0.86 -7.94 2.91
C ARG A 136 -1.67 -6.93 2.07
N PRO A 137 -2.54 -6.10 2.68
CA PRO A 137 -3.45 -5.22 1.95
C PRO A 137 -2.77 -4.24 0.99
N GLU A 138 -1.56 -3.78 1.34
CA GLU A 138 -0.76 -2.83 0.56
C GLU A 138 -0.49 -3.33 -0.86
N ILE A 139 -0.25 -4.64 -1.02
CA ILE A 139 0.00 -5.28 -2.32
C ILE A 139 -1.25 -5.12 -3.21
N TRP A 140 -2.43 -5.38 -2.64
CA TRP A 140 -3.70 -5.30 -3.34
C TRP A 140 -4.08 -3.85 -3.65
N LEU A 141 -3.84 -2.93 -2.72
CA LEU A 141 -4.05 -1.51 -2.94
C LEU A 141 -3.12 -0.95 -4.03
N ALA A 142 -1.90 -1.49 -4.16
CA ALA A 142 -0.99 -1.17 -5.25
C ALA A 142 -1.57 -1.59 -6.61
N PHE A 143 -2.14 -2.79 -6.73
CA PHE A 143 -2.83 -3.18 -7.96
C PHE A 143 -4.04 -2.30 -8.26
N LEU A 144 -4.81 -1.91 -7.23
CA LEU A 144 -5.97 -1.03 -7.39
C LEU A 144 -5.61 0.42 -7.75
N SER A 145 -4.38 0.87 -7.48
CA SER A 145 -3.92 2.21 -7.85
C SER A 145 -3.50 2.32 -9.32
N ILE A 146 -3.12 1.21 -9.98
CA ILE A 146 -2.67 1.21 -11.39
C ILE A 146 -3.70 1.81 -12.36
N PRO A 147 -5.00 1.42 -12.34
CA PRO A 147 -5.99 2.01 -13.24
C PRO A 147 -6.17 3.52 -13.02
N LEU A 148 -6.14 3.95 -11.75
CA LEU A 148 -6.23 5.37 -11.38
C LEU A 148 -5.06 6.17 -11.95
N GLY A 149 -3.84 5.66 -11.76
CA GLY A 149 -2.63 6.25 -12.31
C GLY A 149 -2.67 6.35 -13.83
N TYR A 150 -3.09 5.28 -14.52
CA TYR A 150 -3.18 5.26 -15.98
C TYR A 150 -4.16 6.30 -16.52
N VAL A 151 -5.38 6.36 -15.98
CA VAL A 151 -6.40 7.34 -16.40
C VAL A 151 -5.90 8.76 -16.16
N THR A 152 -5.29 8.99 -14.99
CA THR A 152 -4.78 10.30 -14.60
C THR A 152 -3.61 10.74 -15.49
N LEU A 153 -2.70 9.83 -15.82
CA LEU A 153 -1.57 10.09 -16.72
C LEU A 153 -2.04 10.44 -18.13
N LYS A 154 -3.06 9.74 -18.63
CA LYS A 154 -3.66 10.04 -19.93
C LYS A 154 -4.23 11.45 -19.98
N VAL A 155 -4.96 11.85 -18.93
CA VAL A 155 -5.50 13.21 -18.81
C VAL A 155 -4.38 14.27 -18.72
N ALA A 156 -3.28 13.96 -18.02
CA ALA A 156 -2.14 14.88 -17.92
C ALA A 156 -1.39 15.08 -19.25
N ARG A 157 -1.32 14.05 -20.09
CA ARG A 157 -0.64 14.09 -21.41
C ARG A 157 -1.44 14.80 -22.50
N GLU A 158 -2.75 14.90 -22.35
CA GLU A 158 -3.64 15.57 -23.32
C GLU A 158 -3.84 17.07 -23.01
N ARG A 159 -2.98 17.63 -22.17
CA ARG A 159 -2.88 19.06 -21.90
C ARG A 159 -2.10 19.76 -23.00
#